data_AF-A0A964KCR8-F1
#
_entry.id   AF-A0A964KCR8-F1
#
_cell.length_a   1.000
_cell.length_b   1.000
_cell.length_c   1.000
_cell.angle_alpha   90.00
_cell.angle_beta   90.00
_cell.angle_gamma   90.00
#
_symmetry.space_group_name_H-M   'P 1'
#
loop_
_entity.id
_entity.type
_entity.pdbx_description
1 polymer ?
#
loop_
_entity_poly.entity_id
_entity_poly.type
_entity_poly.pdbx_seq_one_letter_code
_entity_poly.pdbx_strand_id
1 'polypeptide(L)'
;MTLEEFLAIPYVMAVESYEGPDGEWFRRASYPELPECTVEGFWAVDIIDKLEELRVRRIIELYQKGEEIPVPRAPLRSAMPVLNREQLEFAKYLVEHGHLTDQR
;
A
#
# COMPACT_ATOMS: atom_id res chain seq x y z
N MET A 1 7.00 9.18 14.31
CA MET A 1 7.31 8.67 12.96
C MET A 1 6.65 9.57 11.93
N THR A 2 7.29 9.78 10.79
CA THR A 2 6.67 10.47 9.65
C THR A 2 5.59 9.58 9.03
N LEU A 3 4.69 10.16 8.23
CA LEU A 3 3.71 9.37 7.48
C LEU A 3 4.40 8.34 6.56
N GLU A 4 5.52 8.73 5.94
CA GLU A 4 6.33 7.84 5.10
C GLU A 4 6.84 6.62 5.89
N GLU A 5 7.35 6.84 7.11
CA GLU A 5 7.79 5.75 7.99
C GLU A 5 6.63 4.82 8.38
N PHE A 6 5.43 5.34 8.60
CA PHE A 6 4.25 4.51 8.88
C PHE A 6 3.82 3.69 7.66
N LEU A 7 3.82 4.28 6.47
CA LEU A 7 3.45 3.59 5.22
C LEU A 7 4.44 2.48 4.84
N ALA A 8 5.69 2.60 5.31
CA ALA A 8 6.74 1.61 5.12
C ALA A 8 6.74 0.46 6.15
N ILE A 9 5.83 0.47 7.14
CA ILE A 9 5.67 -0.65 8.07
C ILE A 9 5.16 -1.88 7.30
N PRO A 10 5.87 -3.01 7.33
CA PRO A 10 5.37 -4.24 6.75
C PRO A 10 4.30 -4.83 7.67
N TYR A 11 3.11 -5.11 7.13
CA TYR A 11 2.00 -5.79 7.79
C TYR A 11 1.81 -7.19 7.20
N VAL A 12 1.27 -8.14 7.97
CA VAL A 12 0.92 -9.47 7.44
C VAL A 12 -0.44 -9.42 6.76
N MET A 13 -0.46 -9.76 5.48
CA MET A 13 -1.68 -9.97 4.72
C MET A 13 -2.20 -11.39 4.96
N ALA A 14 -3.46 -11.51 5.36
CA ALA A 14 -4.18 -12.77 5.40
C ALA A 14 -5.18 -12.82 4.24
N VAL A 15 -5.22 -13.93 3.52
CA VAL A 15 -6.20 -14.17 2.45
C VAL A 15 -6.83 -15.54 2.67
N GLU A 16 -8.16 -15.57 2.75
CA GLU A 16 -8.93 -16.79 2.90
C GLU A 16 -10.02 -16.90 1.83
N SER A 17 -10.38 -18.13 1.48
CA SER A 17 -11.53 -18.43 0.64
C SER A 17 -12.66 -18.94 1.52
N TYR A 18 -13.87 -18.44 1.30
CA TYR A 18 -15.06 -18.89 2.02
C TYR A 18 -16.24 -19.04 1.06
N GLU A 19 -17.16 -19.93 1.42
CA GLU A 19 -18.40 -20.14 0.70
C GLU A 19 -19.46 -19.16 1.24
N GLY A 20 -20.09 -18.42 0.32
CA GLY A 20 -21.14 -17.47 0.61
C GLY A 20 -22.50 -18.13 0.84
N PRO A 21 -23.53 -17.35 1.24
CA PRO A 21 -24.86 -17.88 1.56
C PRO A 21 -25.58 -18.57 0.38
N ASP A 22 -25.17 -18.25 -0.85
CA ASP A 22 -25.68 -18.77 -2.11
C ASP A 22 -24.83 -19.92 -2.68
N GLY A 23 -23.79 -20.35 -1.97
CA GLY A 23 -22.82 -21.34 -2.44
C GLY A 23 -21.74 -20.76 -3.35
N GLU A 24 -21.73 -19.44 -3.59
CA GLU A 24 -20.66 -18.81 -4.37
C GLU A 24 -19.38 -18.70 -3.53
N TRP A 25 -18.24 -18.88 -4.17
CA TRP A 25 -16.95 -18.81 -3.49
C TRP A 25 -16.36 -17.40 -3.55
N PHE A 26 -16.16 -16.81 -2.39
CA PHE A 26 -15.55 -15.51 -2.22
C PHE A 26 -14.14 -15.64 -1.66
N ARG A 27 -13.41 -14.53 -1.72
CA ARG A 27 -12.15 -14.34 -1.00
C ARG A 27 -12.28 -13.13 -0.10
N ARG A 28 -11.69 -13.25 1.08
CA ARG A 28 -11.51 -12.17 2.04
C ARG A 28 -10.02 -11.95 2.20
N ALA A 29 -9.59 -10.71 2.04
CA ALA A 29 -8.22 -10.28 2.30
C ALA A 29 -8.24 -9.25 3.43
N SER A 30 -7.29 -9.35 4.36
CA SER A 30 -7.19 -8.41 5.48
C SER A 30 -5.75 -8.17 5.90
N TYR A 31 -5.57 -7.03 6.57
CA TYR A 31 -4.42 -6.77 7.43
C TYR A 31 -4.87 -6.85 8.89
N PRO A 32 -4.75 -8.02 9.55
CA PRO A 32 -5.30 -8.22 10.90
C PRO A 32 -4.69 -7.30 11.96
N GLU A 33 -3.50 -6.78 11.66
CA GLU A 33 -2.76 -5.85 12.51
C GLU A 33 -3.26 -4.41 12.39
N LEU A 34 -4.14 -4.11 11.43
CA LEU A 34 -4.70 -2.78 11.20
C LEU A 34 -6.21 -2.75 11.47
N PRO A 35 -6.71 -1.72 12.16
CA PRO A 35 -8.13 -1.60 12.47
C PRO A 35 -8.94 -1.37 11.19
N GLU A 36 -9.99 -2.18 11.01
CA GLU A 36 -10.97 -2.05 9.92
C GLU A 36 -10.33 -2.17 8.51
N CYS A 37 -9.27 -2.98 8.38
CA CYS A 37 -8.56 -3.18 7.11
C CYS A 37 -8.86 -4.55 6.51
N THR A 38 -10.07 -4.70 5.96
CA THR A 38 -10.57 -5.95 5.34
C THR A 38 -11.35 -5.65 4.06
N VAL A 39 -11.16 -6.48 3.03
CA VAL A 39 -11.86 -6.42 1.74
C VAL A 39 -12.34 -7.81 1.33
N GLU A 40 -13.52 -7.90 0.70
CA GLU A 40 -14.08 -9.13 0.15
C GLU A 40 -14.36 -9.01 -1.37
N GLY A 41 -14.36 -10.13 -2.07
CA GLY A 41 -14.67 -10.18 -3.51
C GLY A 41 -14.41 -11.55 -4.13
N PHE A 42 -14.72 -11.69 -5.42
CA PHE A 42 -14.62 -12.96 -6.13
C PHE A 42 -13.19 -13.35 -6.47
N TRP A 43 -12.38 -12.39 -6.94
CA TRP A 43 -11.05 -12.64 -7.45
C TRP A 43 -9.99 -12.21 -6.45
N ALA A 44 -9.07 -13.12 -6.14
CA ALA A 44 -8.01 -12.87 -5.16
C ALA A 44 -7.13 -11.66 -5.54
N VAL A 45 -6.79 -11.54 -6.82
CA VAL A 45 -5.95 -10.43 -7.32
C VAL A 45 -6.63 -9.07 -7.10
N ASP A 46 -7.91 -8.96 -7.47
CA ASP A 46 -8.66 -7.71 -7.36
C ASP A 46 -8.80 -7.25 -5.90
N ILE A 47 -9.00 -8.18 -4.96
CA ILE A 47 -9.16 -7.81 -3.55
C ILE A 47 -7.83 -7.49 -2.87
N ILE A 48 -6.72 -8.07 -3.34
CA ILE A 48 -5.38 -7.77 -2.84
C ILE A 48 -5.03 -6.33 -3.21
N ASP A 49 -5.26 -5.91 -4.46
CA ASP A 49 -5.01 -4.54 -4.90
C ASP A 49 -5.88 -3.54 -4.11
N LYS A 50 -7.17 -3.84 -3.94
CA LYS A 50 -8.09 -3.02 -3.12
C LYS A 50 -7.67 -2.96 -1.65
N LEU A 51 -7.13 -4.04 -1.09
CA LEU A 51 -6.65 -4.07 0.29
C LEU A 51 -5.42 -3.17 0.46
N GLU A 52 -4.50 -3.13 -0.51
CA GLU A 52 -3.37 -2.20 -0.47
C GLU A 52 -3.82 -0.74 -0.49
N GLU A 53 -4.78 -0.39 -1.34
CA GLU A 53 -5.37 0.95 -1.36
C GLU A 53 -6.02 1.29 -0.02
N LEU A 54 -6.75 0.35 0.58
CA LEU A 54 -7.39 0.52 1.89
C LEU A 54 -6.35 0.70 3.00
N ARG A 55 -5.26 -0.07 2.98
CA ARG A 55 -4.15 0.05 3.94
C ARG A 55 -3.58 1.46 3.95
N VAL A 56 -3.23 1.98 2.78
CA VAL A 56 -2.66 3.34 2.65
C VAL A 56 -3.64 4.38 3.17
N ARG A 57 -4.91 4.30 2.73
CA ARG A 57 -5.96 5.22 3.17
C ARG A 57 -6.13 5.20 4.69
N ARG A 58 -6.20 4.01 5.29
CA ARG A 58 -6.41 3.84 6.74
C ARG A 58 -5.26 4.42 7.55
N ILE A 59 -4.01 4.17 7.13
CA ILE A 59 -2.82 4.73 7.79
C ILE A 59 -2.84 6.26 7.71
N ILE A 60 -3.18 6.84 6.56
CA ILE A 60 -3.30 8.30 6.39
C ILE A 60 -4.37 8.87 7.33
N GLU A 61 -5.55 8.25 7.40
CA GLU A 61 -6.64 8.69 8.28
C GLU A 61 -6.24 8.66 9.76
N LEU A 62 -5.66 7.55 10.24
CA LEU A 62 -5.19 7.41 11.61
C LEU A 62 -4.12 8.48 11.93
N TYR A 63 -3.18 8.69 11.00
CA TYR A 63 -2.13 9.69 11.15
C TYR A 63 -2.68 11.11 11.27
N GLN A 64 -3.62 11.47 10.39
CA GLN A 64 -4.25 12.80 10.40
C GLN A 64 -5.06 13.06 11.67
N LYS A 65 -5.69 12.02 12.23
CA LYS A 65 -6.44 12.09 13.49
C LYS A 65 -5.55 12.04 14.73
N GLY A 66 -4.27 11.72 14.58
CA GLY A 66 -3.37 11.49 15.71
C GLY A 66 -3.72 10.22 16.50
N GLU A 67 -4.41 9.27 15.88
CA GLU A 67 -4.74 7.97 16.48
C GLU A 67 -3.52 7.03 16.42
N GLU A 68 -3.51 6.02 17.29
CA GLU A 68 -2.42 5.05 17.34
C GLU A 68 -2.40 4.18 16.07
N ILE A 69 -1.24 4.14 15.42
CA ILE A 69 -0.98 3.27 14.27
C ILE A 69 -0.15 2.08 14.74
N PRO A 70 -0.63 0.84 14.58
CA PRO A 70 0.11 -0.36 14.97
C PRO A 70 1.46 -0.47 14.26
N VAL A 71 2.53 -0.71 15.03
CA VAL A 71 3.91 -0.88 14.53
C VAL A 71 4.46 -2.26 14.93
N PRO A 72 3.92 -3.36 14.37
CA PRO A 72 4.33 -4.72 14.73
C PRO A 72 5.76 -5.05 14.29
N ARG A 73 6.29 -4.31 13.31
CA ARG A 73 7.62 -4.49 12.72
C ARG A 73 8.22 -3.12 12.44
N ALA A 74 9.55 -3.06 12.42
CA ALA A 74 10.24 -1.85 12.00
C ALA A 74 9.89 -1.51 10.54
N PRO A 75 9.73 -0.22 10.20
CA PRO A 75 9.57 0.21 8.82
C PRO A 75 10.68 -0.34 7.93
N LEU A 76 10.30 -0.82 6.75
CA LEU A 76 11.27 -1.13 5.72
C LEU A 76 11.90 0.19 5.29
N ARG A 77 13.19 0.35 5.57
CA ARG A 77 13.97 1.42 4.94
C ARG A 77 13.84 1.21 3.43
N SER A 78 13.41 2.22 2.68
CA SER A 78 13.34 2.05 1.23
C SER A 78 14.72 1.62 0.74
N ALA A 79 14.80 0.44 0.13
CA ALA A 79 16.00 0.06 -0.63
C ALA A 79 16.14 0.95 -1.88
N MET A 80 15.08 1.66 -2.27
CA MET A 80 15.14 2.73 -3.25
C MET A 80 15.73 3.98 -2.58
N PRO A 81 16.94 4.42 -2.96
CA PRO A 81 17.36 5.74 -2.55
C PRO A 81 16.34 6.73 -3.09
N VAL A 82 15.84 7.62 -2.25
CA VAL A 82 15.28 8.90 -2.72
C VAL A 82 16.26 9.40 -3.77
N LEU A 83 15.80 9.63 -5.02
CA LEU A 83 16.67 10.07 -6.10
C LEU A 83 17.51 11.22 -5.55
N ASN A 84 18.82 11.03 -5.47
CA ASN A 84 19.67 12.08 -4.99
C ASN A 84 19.59 13.25 -5.99
N ARG A 85 20.12 14.42 -5.60
CA ARG A 85 20.02 15.61 -6.45
C ARG A 85 20.53 15.36 -7.87
N GLU A 86 21.61 14.60 -8.03
CA GLU A 86 22.17 14.28 -9.36
C GLU A 86 21.20 13.42 -10.19
N GLN A 87 20.58 12.43 -9.57
CA GLN A 87 19.59 11.57 -10.23
C GLN A 87 18.31 12.34 -10.59
N LEU A 88 17.89 13.31 -9.76
CA LEU A 88 16.76 14.19 -10.07
C LEU A 88 17.08 15.13 -11.24
N GLU A 89 18.26 15.73 -11.26
CA GLU A 89 18.70 16.56 -12.39
C GLU A 89 18.84 15.73 -13.68
N PHE A 90 19.28 14.48 -13.58
CA PHE A 90 19.31 13.57 -14.72
C PHE A 90 17.90 13.20 -15.22
N ALA A 91 16.96 12.92 -14.33
CA ALA A 91 15.57 12.69 -14.70
C ALA A 91 14.94 13.90 -15.40
N LYS A 92 15.22 15.13 -14.91
CA LYS A 92 14.80 16.37 -15.59
C LYS A 92 15.40 16.49 -16.99
N TYR A 93 16.71 16.25 -17.12
CA TYR A 93 17.39 16.25 -18.41
C TYR A 93 16.72 15.30 -19.42
N LEU A 94 16.37 14.09 -18.99
CA LEU A 94 15.74 13.10 -19.87
C LEU A 94 14.35 13.55 -20.37
N VAL A 95 13.56 14.22 -19.52
CA VAL A 95 12.27 14.80 -19.91
C VAL A 95 12.46 15.97 -20.88
N GLU A 96 13.38 16.89 -20.57
CA GLU A 96 13.66 18.07 -21.40
C GLU A 96 14.14 17.70 -22.81
N HIS A 97 14.88 16.58 -22.94
CA HIS A 97 15.45 16.13 -24.22
C HIS A 97 14.60 15.07 -24.92
N GLY A 98 13.37 14.82 -24.44
CA GLY A 98 12.43 13.90 -25.07
C GLY A 98 12.87 12.43 -25.02
N HIS A 99 13.78 12.08 -24.12
CA HIS A 99 14.22 10.70 -23.87
C HIS A 99 13.27 9.94 -22.93
N LEU A 100 12.41 10.66 -22.22
CA LEU A 100 11.21 10.12 -21.58
C LEU A 100 9.98 10.88 -22.09
N THR A 101 8.99 10.15 -22.58
CA THR A 101 7.68 10.69 -22.96
C THR A 101 6.64 10.37 -21.90
N ASP A 102 5.90 11.39 -21.48
CA ASP A 102 4.77 11.29 -20.54
C ASP A 102 3.51 10.71 -21.22
N GLN A 103 3.67 9.60 -21.95
CA GLN A 103 2.54 8.92 -22.58
C GLN A 103 1.98 7.88 -21.62
N ARG A 104 0.92 8.30 -20.91
CA ARG A 104 -0.11 7.42 -20.34
C ARG A 104 -0.92 6.74 -21.44
#